data_AF-A0A926PMZ2-F1
#
_entry.id   AF-A0A926PMZ2-F1
#
_cell.length_a   1.000
_cell.length_b   1.000
_cell.length_c   1.000
_cell.angle_alpha   90.00
_cell.angle_beta   90.00
_cell.angle_gamma   90.00
#
_symmetry.space_group_name_H-M   'P 1'
#
loop_
_entity.id
_entity.type
_entity.pdbx_description
1 polymer ?
#
loop_
_entity_poly.entity_id
_entity_poly.type
_entity_poly.pdbx_seq_one_letter_code
_entity_poly.pdbx_strand_id
1 'polypeptide(L)'
;MQVLLTLINLAASIVSLVCFILVLLKLFPDKGVGWGIFGIFCGIYTFIWGWQNADRHNLKNIMTLWSAAFVANILLQIVVVSITGSSAD
;
A
#
# COMPACT_ATOMS: atom_id res chain seq x y z
N MET A 1 -4.81 -19.62 14.71
CA MET A 1 -3.85 -18.52 14.52
C MET A 1 -3.56 -18.21 13.05
N GLN A 2 -3.31 -19.19 12.18
CA GLN A 2 -3.01 -18.91 10.76
C GLN A 2 -4.19 -18.32 9.94
N VAL A 3 -5.42 -18.80 10.15
CA VAL A 3 -6.61 -18.29 9.41
C VAL A 3 -6.94 -16.82 9.75
N LEU A 4 -6.68 -16.39 10.99
CA LEU A 4 -6.87 -14.98 11.38
C LEU A 4 -5.83 -14.08 10.70
N LEU A 5 -4.57 -14.54 10.63
CA LEU A 5 -3.48 -13.84 9.95
C LEU A 5 -3.72 -13.73 8.44
N THR A 6 -4.27 -14.77 7.80
CA THR A 6 -4.60 -14.72 6.36
C THR A 6 -5.76 -13.76 6.07
N LEU A 7 -6.78 -13.71 6.93
CA LEU A 7 -7.89 -12.74 6.80
C LEU A 7 -7.41 -11.28 6.93
N ILE A 8 -6.52 -11.00 7.88
CA ILE A 8 -5.95 -9.65 8.07
C ILE A 8 -5.06 -9.27 6.88
N ASN A 9 -4.22 -10.19 6.39
CA ASN A 9 -3.43 -9.97 5.18
C ASN A 9 -4.31 -9.71 3.95
N LEU A 10 -5.39 -10.48 3.79
CA LEU A 10 -6.34 -10.29 2.70
C LEU A 10 -6.95 -8.88 2.76
N ALA A 11 -7.49 -8.49 3.92
CA ALA A 11 -8.06 -7.16 4.10
C ALA A 11 -7.03 -6.05 3.82
N ALA A 12 -5.80 -6.19 4.33
CA ALA A 12 -4.77 -5.18 4.14
C ALA A 12 -4.25 -5.10 2.69
N SER A 13 -4.18 -6.23 1.98
CA SER A 13 -3.84 -6.26 0.55
C SER A 13 -4.91 -5.57 -0.29
N ILE A 14 -6.20 -5.77 0.03
CA ILE A 14 -7.32 -5.08 -0.64
C ILE A 14 -7.23 -3.58 -0.39
N VAL A 15 -7.02 -3.15 0.87
CA VAL A 15 -6.87 -1.72 1.20
C VAL A 15 -5.69 -1.09 0.45
N SER A 16 -4.55 -1.79 0.40
CA SER A 16 -3.36 -1.34 -0.32
C SER A 16 -3.61 -1.22 -1.83
N LEU A 17 -4.32 -2.19 -2.42
CA LEU A 17 -4.66 -2.20 -3.83
C LEU A 17 -5.67 -1.09 -4.17
N VAL A 18 -6.69 -0.88 -3.33
CA VAL A 18 -7.65 0.22 -3.51
C VAL A 18 -6.96 1.57 -3.43
N CYS A 19 -6.07 1.78 -2.44
CA CYS A 19 -5.30 3.01 -2.35
C CYS A 19 -4.42 3.23 -3.60
N PHE A 20 -3.77 2.16 -4.08
CA PHE A 20 -2.98 2.20 -5.30
C PHE A 20 -3.82 2.62 -6.52
N ILE A 21 -4.97 1.99 -6.73
CA ILE A 21 -5.87 2.30 -7.86
C ILE A 21 -6.40 3.74 -7.75
N LEU A 22 -6.78 4.22 -6.57
CA LEU A 22 -7.27 5.60 -6.39
C LEU A 22 -6.21 6.65 -6.76
N VAL A 23 -4.95 6.41 -6.40
CA VAL A 23 -3.83 7.29 -6.79
C VAL A 23 -3.58 7.20 -8.29
N LEU A 24 -3.66 5.99 -8.85
CA LEU A 24 -3.53 5.76 -10.29
C LEU A 24 -4.60 6.54 -11.08
N LEU A 25 -5.87 6.46 -10.68
CA LEU A 25 -6.99 7.15 -11.33
C LEU A 25 -6.80 8.67 -11.35
N LYS A 26 -6.11 9.24 -10.35
CA LYS A 26 -5.74 10.67 -10.32
C LYS A 26 -4.48 10.97 -11.14
N LEU A 27 -3.54 10.02 -11.24
CA LEU A 27 -2.30 10.15 -12.01
C LEU A 27 -2.54 10.22 -13.53
N PHE A 28 -3.45 9.38 -14.06
CA PHE A 28 -3.78 9.32 -15.49
C PHE A 28 -4.20 10.67 -16.10
N PRO A 29 -5.15 11.43 -15.52
CA PRO A 29 -5.56 12.71 -16.06
C PRO A 29 -4.53 13.84 -15.85
N ASP A 30 -3.66 13.75 -14.84
CA ASP A 30 -2.75 14.86 -14.48
C ASP A 30 -1.38 14.77 -15.21
N LYS A 31 -0.81 13.56 -15.37
CA LYS A 31 0.47 13.33 -16.08
C LYS A 31 0.36 12.59 -17.42
N GLY A 32 -0.82 12.06 -17.74
CA GLY A 32 -1.05 11.30 -18.97
C GLY A 32 -0.70 9.80 -18.86
N VAL A 33 -1.20 9.03 -19.83
CA VAL A 33 -1.17 7.55 -19.86
C VAL A 33 0.25 6.98 -19.77
N GLY A 34 1.25 7.63 -20.37
CA GLY A 34 2.63 7.15 -20.37
C GLY A 34 3.25 7.07 -18.98
N TRP A 35 3.01 8.08 -18.14
CA TRP A 35 3.43 8.07 -16.74
C TRP A 35 2.53 7.18 -15.87
N GLY A 36 1.28 6.98 -16.27
CA GLY A 36 0.37 5.99 -15.67
C GLY A 36 0.89 4.55 -15.81
N ILE A 37 1.32 4.15 -17.03
CA ILE A 37 1.94 2.83 -17.28
C ILE A 37 3.20 2.65 -16.43
N PHE A 38 4.00 3.72 -16.29
CA PHE A 38 5.21 3.69 -15.48
C PHE A 38 4.91 3.56 -13.98
N GLY A 39 3.82 4.17 -13.50
CA GLY A 39 3.33 3.96 -12.13
C GLY A 39 2.80 2.55 -11.89
N ILE A 40 2.19 1.90 -12.89
CA ILE A 40 1.77 0.49 -12.78
C ILE A 40 3.00 -0.42 -12.63
N PHE A 41 4.02 -0.18 -13.44
CA PHE A 41 5.25 -0.99 -13.41
C PHE A 41 6.14 -0.67 -12.20
N CYS A 42 6.12 0.58 -11.72
CA CYS A 42 6.91 1.06 -10.61
C CYS A 42 5.97 1.63 -9.53
N GLY A 43 5.45 0.76 -8.66
CA GLY A 43 4.50 1.19 -7.63
C GLY A 43 5.06 2.23 -6.65
N ILE A 44 6.39 2.27 -6.49
CA ILE A 44 7.11 3.30 -5.73
C ILE A 44 6.92 4.69 -6.37
N TYR A 45 6.95 4.78 -7.70
CA TYR A 45 6.72 6.04 -8.40
C TYR A 45 5.32 6.58 -8.11
N THR A 46 4.30 5.73 -8.17
CA THR A 46 2.92 6.09 -7.87
C THR A 46 2.77 6.55 -6.43
N PHE A 47 3.50 5.91 -5.51
CA PHE A 47 3.53 6.30 -4.11
C PHE A 47 4.13 7.69 -3.89
N ILE A 48 5.28 7.98 -4.50
CA ILE A 48 5.95 9.28 -4.41
C ILE A 48 5.09 10.37 -5.04
N TRP A 49 4.54 10.12 -6.23
CA TRP A 49 3.66 11.07 -6.91
C TRP A 49 2.38 11.34 -6.13
N GLY A 50 1.78 10.28 -5.55
CA GLY A 50 0.61 10.39 -4.69
C GLY A 50 0.86 11.25 -3.46
N TRP A 51 2.05 11.17 -2.85
CA TRP A 51 2.46 12.02 -1.74
C TRP A 51 2.71 13.46 -2.19
N GLN A 52 3.39 13.68 -3.32
CA GLN A 52 3.62 15.02 -3.86
C GLN A 52 2.32 15.76 -4.21
N ASN A 53 1.31 15.04 -4.71
CA ASN A 53 0.02 15.64 -5.07
C ASN A 53 -1.08 15.39 -4.02
N ALA A 54 -0.69 14.94 -2.82
CA ALA A 54 -1.63 14.60 -1.76
C ALA A 54 -2.47 15.80 -1.32
N ASP A 55 -1.83 16.97 -1.21
CA ASP A 55 -2.50 18.23 -0.86
C ASP A 55 -3.41 18.72 -1.99
N ARG A 56 -2.92 18.58 -3.23
CA ARG A 56 -3.58 19.11 -4.43
C ARG A 56 -4.89 18.37 -4.75
N HIS A 57 -4.96 17.09 -4.43
CA HIS A 57 -6.09 16.21 -4.77
C HIS A 57 -6.85 15.63 -3.58
N ASN A 58 -6.63 16.16 -2.37
CA ASN A 58 -7.19 15.64 -1.11
C ASN A 58 -6.91 14.14 -0.91
N LEU A 59 -5.78 13.66 -1.42
CA LEU A 59 -5.35 12.26 -1.29
C LEU A 59 -4.59 12.02 0.02
N LYS A 60 -4.34 13.06 0.84
CA LYS A 60 -3.63 12.93 2.13
C LYS A 60 -4.17 11.80 2.99
N ASN A 61 -5.48 11.70 3.19
CA ASN A 61 -6.07 10.63 4.01
C ASN A 61 -5.82 9.24 3.40
N ILE A 62 -5.94 9.10 2.08
CA ILE A 62 -5.73 7.83 1.37
C ILE A 62 -4.25 7.44 1.42
N MET A 63 -3.34 8.37 1.16
CA MET A 63 -1.89 8.15 1.21
C MET A 63 -1.42 7.83 2.62
N THR A 64 -1.97 8.51 3.65
CA THR A 64 -1.61 8.26 5.05
C THR A 64 -2.11 6.89 5.49
N LEU A 65 -3.34 6.51 5.11
CA LEU A 65 -3.87 5.18 5.35
C LEU A 65 -3.04 4.10 4.63
N TRP A 66 -2.64 4.37 3.39
CA TRP A 66 -1.84 3.45 2.59
C TRP A 66 -0.44 3.26 3.19
N SER A 67 0.26 4.34 3.54
CA SER A 67 1.53 4.31 4.27
C SER A 67 1.41 3.56 5.60
N ALA A 68 0.38 3.87 6.40
CA ALA A 68 0.16 3.23 7.69
C ALA A 68 -0.12 1.73 7.54
N ALA A 69 -0.94 1.33 6.56
CA ALA A 69 -1.21 -0.07 6.26
C ALA A 69 0.07 -0.80 5.81
N PHE A 70 0.91 -0.15 4.99
CA PHE A 70 2.17 -0.74 4.53
C PHE A 70 3.15 -0.97 5.69
N VAL A 71 3.33 0.04 6.54
CA VAL A 71 4.20 -0.05 7.73
C VAL A 71 3.65 -1.07 8.73
N ALA A 72 2.34 -1.08 8.98
CA ALA A 72 1.70 -2.05 9.86
C ALA A 72 1.90 -3.48 9.36
N ASN A 73 1.79 -3.74 8.05
CA ASN A 73 2.07 -5.06 7.49
C ASN A 73 3.52 -5.50 7.66
N ILE A 74 4.47 -4.59 7.47
CA ILE A 74 5.90 -4.89 7.70
C ILE A 74 6.12 -5.27 9.17
N LEU A 75 5.61 -4.47 10.11
CA LEU A 75 5.73 -4.76 11.55
C LEU A 75 5.06 -6.09 11.92
N LEU A 76 3.88 -6.36 11.36
CA LEU A 76 3.13 -7.59 11.62
C LEU A 76 3.88 -8.81 11.07
N GLN A 77 4.50 -8.71 9.88
CA GLN A 77 5.37 -9.76 9.35
C GLN A 77 6.60 -10.02 10.24
N ILE A 78 7.25 -8.97 10.74
CA ILE A 78 8.41 -9.11 11.64
C ILE A 78 8.00 -9.85 12.92
N VAL A 79 6.84 -9.50 13.51
CA VAL A 79 6.31 -10.16 14.71
C VAL A 79 5.87 -11.60 14.42
N VAL A 80 5.28 -11.87 13.26
CA VAL A 80 4.91 -13.24 12.87
C VAL A 80 6.17 -14.10 12.69
N VAL A 81 7.22 -13.57 12.07
CA VAL A 81 8.51 -14.26 11.92
C VAL A 81 9.13 -14.57 13.28
N SER A 82 9.12 -13.62 14.23
CA SER A 82 9.67 -13.86 15.57
C SER A 82 8.88 -14.89 16.38
N ILE A 83 7.54 -14.88 16.29
CA ILE A 83 6.69 -15.86 16.99
C ILE A 83 6.81 -17.25 16.37
N THR A 84 6.86 -17.33 15.02
CA THR A 84 6.96 -18.62 14.33
C THR A 84 8.36 -19.23 14.51
N GLY A 85 9.41 -18.40 14.58
CA GLY A 85 10.77 -18.84 14.90
C GLY A 85 10.93 -19.44 16.30
N SER A 86 10.10 -19.03 17.28
CA SER A 86 10.11 -19.57 18.65
C SER A 86 9.47 -20.96 18.79
N SER A 87 8.84 -21.49 17.73
CA SER A 87 8.23 -22.83 17.75
C SER A 87 9.13 -23.94 17.19
N ALA A 88 10.40 -23.62 16.93
CA ALA A 88 11.43 -24.60 16.54
C ALA A 88 12.24 -25.13 17.74
N ASP A 89 11.86 -24.77 18.97
CA ASP A 89 12.46 -25.24 20.23
C ASP A 89 11.52 -26.24 20.94
#